data_AF-A0A850LYS8-F1
#
_entry.id   AF-A0A850LYS8-F1
#
_cell.length_a   1.000
_cell.length_b   1.000
_cell.length_c   1.000
_cell.angle_alpha   90.00
_cell.angle_beta   90.00
_cell.angle_gamma   90.00
#
_symmetry.space_group_name_H-M   'P 1'
#
loop_
_entity.id
_entity.type
_entity.pdbx_description
1 polymer ?
#
loop_
_entity_poly.entity_id
_entity_poly.type
_entity_poly.pdbx_seq_one_letter_code
_entity_poly.pdbx_strand_id
1 'polypeptide(L)'
;MDVEALKKLGIFILKDGVYFNRSICPIKEYDKLYEELLRIGIVGASFEKIRKLLKGKSTDAVWICDSLEEYDKFKDDYIRVAVSRDKFNGYLNVTFPGTGEEITYNDIMHKVLSEGIKYNIDRERIRVIVDNKILSEGEIIALGTEPIKGAGAQIILEVDTEVDTGPLVMDDGSVDFRQVNLL
;
A
#
# COMPACT_ATOMS: atom_id res chain seq x y z
N MET A 1 21.97 4.72 -3.70
CA MET A 1 21.19 4.71 -2.46
C MET A 1 20.71 6.08 -2.02
N ASP A 2 19.42 6.25 -1.72
CA ASP A 2 18.90 7.43 -0.99
C ASP A 2 19.02 7.20 0.52
N VAL A 3 20.16 7.59 1.09
CA VAL A 3 20.46 7.39 2.53
C VAL A 3 19.51 8.19 3.43
N GLU A 4 18.95 9.30 2.94
CA GLU A 4 18.06 10.15 3.72
C GLU A 4 16.67 9.52 3.84
N ALA A 5 16.16 8.91 2.77
CA ALA A 5 14.95 8.10 2.81
C ALA A 5 15.08 6.91 3.79
N LEU A 6 16.23 6.25 3.82
CA LEU A 6 16.48 5.14 4.75
C LEU A 6 16.48 5.56 6.21
N LYS A 7 17.11 6.70 6.53
CA LYS A 7 17.06 7.26 7.89
C LYS A 7 15.64 7.57 8.33
N LYS A 8 14.80 8.10 7.43
CA LYS A 8 13.36 8.33 7.71
C LYS A 8 12.60 7.04 7.99
N LEU A 9 13.03 5.91 7.41
CA LEU A 9 12.50 4.58 7.71
C LEU A 9 13.15 3.92 8.93
N GLY A 10 14.02 4.63 9.66
CA GLY A 10 14.71 4.11 10.82
C GLY A 10 15.85 3.13 10.48
N ILE A 11 16.34 3.14 9.24
CA ILE A 11 17.50 2.34 8.81
C ILE A 11 18.74 3.24 8.81
N PHE A 12 19.78 2.77 9.51
CA PHE A 12 21.04 3.47 9.67
C PHE A 12 22.18 2.62 9.11
N ILE A 13 22.91 3.17 8.16
CA ILE A 13 24.10 2.54 7.58
C ILE A 13 25.30 3.15 8.30
N LEU A 14 26.02 2.32 9.05
CA LEU A 14 27.24 2.67 9.76
C LEU A 14 28.41 1.90 9.14
N LYS A 15 29.65 2.24 9.54
CA LYS A 15 30.86 1.57 9.02
C LYS A 15 30.88 0.07 9.27
N ASP A 16 30.26 -0.36 10.37
CA ASP A 16 30.30 -1.75 10.84
C ASP A 16 29.02 -2.53 10.45
N GLY A 17 28.14 -1.92 9.66
CA GLY A 17 26.95 -2.58 9.13
C GLY A 17 25.69 -1.73 9.20
N VAL A 18 24.55 -2.39 9.00
CA VAL A 18 23.23 -1.78 8.85
C VAL A 18 22.38 -2.09 10.06
N TYR A 19 21.76 -1.06 10.61
CA TYR A 19 20.95 -1.11 11.83
C TYR A 19 19.53 -0.64 11.56
N PHE A 20 18.55 -1.26 12.22
CA PHE A 20 17.15 -0.87 12.14
C PHE A 20 16.62 -0.46 13.51
N ASN A 21 16.00 0.72 13.58
CA ASN A 21 15.32 1.23 14.77
C ASN A 21 13.82 1.39 14.49
N ARG A 22 13.02 0.55 15.13
CA ARG A 22 11.55 0.58 15.01
C ARG A 22 10.91 1.84 15.58
N SER A 23 11.48 2.46 16.62
CA SER A 23 10.92 3.65 17.26
C SER A 23 10.81 4.80 16.27
N ILE A 24 11.81 4.92 15.40
CA ILE A 24 11.92 5.97 14.38
C ILE A 24 11.11 5.62 13.13
N CYS A 25 11.02 4.34 12.79
CA CYS A 25 10.28 3.89 11.60
C CYS A 25 8.77 4.24 11.71
N PRO A 26 8.22 5.07 10.81
CA PRO A 26 6.81 5.44 10.85
C PRO A 26 5.91 4.27 10.42
N ILE A 27 6.42 3.36 9.59
CA ILE A 27 5.66 2.22 9.06
C ILE A 27 5.76 1.05 10.05
N LYS A 28 4.64 0.71 10.69
CA LYS A 28 4.58 -0.41 11.65
C LYS A 28 4.20 -1.74 11.01
N GLU A 29 3.59 -1.69 9.83
CA GLU A 29 3.18 -2.86 9.06
C GLU A 29 4.33 -3.34 8.16
N TYR A 30 4.71 -4.61 8.30
CA TYR A 30 5.87 -5.17 7.59
C TYR A 30 5.70 -5.11 6.07
N ASP A 31 4.53 -5.46 5.55
CA ASP A 31 4.30 -5.52 4.10
C ASP A 31 4.46 -4.14 3.46
N LYS A 32 3.94 -3.09 4.10
CA LYS A 32 4.14 -1.70 3.66
C LYS A 32 5.59 -1.25 3.74
N LEU A 33 6.32 -1.65 4.78
CA LEU A 33 7.74 -1.30 4.90
C LEU A 33 8.54 -2.00 3.81
N TYR A 34 8.27 -3.28 3.58
CA TYR A 34 8.91 -4.07 2.55
C TYR A 34 8.69 -3.47 1.15
N GLU A 35 7.46 -3.08 0.81
CA GLU A 35 7.16 -2.37 -0.45
C GLU A 35 7.89 -1.03 -0.55
N GLU A 36 8.01 -0.28 0.53
CA GLU A 36 8.72 0.99 0.54
C GLU A 36 10.23 0.83 0.33
N LEU A 37 10.83 -0.19 0.96
CA LEU A 37 12.25 -0.52 0.77
C LEU A 37 12.54 -0.94 -0.67
N LEU A 38 11.67 -1.79 -1.23
CA LEU A 38 11.75 -2.15 -2.65
C LEU A 38 11.56 -0.92 -3.53
N ARG A 39 10.64 0.00 -3.23
CA ARG A 39 10.46 1.22 -4.03
C ARG A 39 11.69 2.13 -4.03
N ILE A 40 12.46 2.14 -2.95
CA ILE A 40 13.68 2.97 -2.81
C ILE A 40 14.86 2.38 -3.61
N GLY A 41 14.84 1.08 -3.92
CA GLY A 41 15.99 0.42 -4.53
C GLY A 41 16.58 -0.71 -3.72
N ILE A 42 16.07 -1.04 -2.53
CA ILE A 42 16.66 -2.10 -1.70
C ILE A 42 16.00 -3.43 -2.03
N VAL A 43 16.71 -4.27 -2.76
CA VAL A 43 16.23 -5.60 -3.17
C VAL A 43 16.71 -6.70 -2.22
N GLY A 44 17.81 -6.48 -1.51
CA GLY A 44 18.33 -7.43 -0.52
C GLY A 44 18.58 -6.76 0.82
N ALA A 45 17.81 -7.17 1.83
CA ALA A 45 18.05 -6.86 3.23
C ALA A 45 17.69 -8.08 4.08
N SER A 46 18.11 -8.11 5.35
CA SER A 46 17.69 -9.16 6.29
C SER A 46 16.23 -8.96 6.70
N PHE A 47 15.31 -9.16 5.76
CA PHE A 47 13.88 -8.91 5.88
C PHE A 47 13.24 -9.73 7.02
N GLU A 48 13.74 -10.93 7.27
CA GLU A 48 13.29 -11.74 8.41
C GLU A 48 13.56 -11.09 9.76
N LYS A 49 14.74 -10.47 9.92
CA LYS A 49 15.09 -9.74 11.15
C LYS A 49 14.22 -8.52 11.30
N ILE A 50 14.03 -7.74 10.22
CA ILE A 50 13.15 -6.57 10.22
C ILE A 50 11.72 -6.98 10.63
N ARG A 51 11.20 -8.08 10.07
CA ARG A 51 9.88 -8.62 10.40
C ARG A 51 9.75 -8.98 11.88
N LYS A 52 10.78 -9.58 12.47
CA LYS A 52 10.82 -9.92 13.91
C LYS A 52 10.87 -8.66 14.78
N LEU A 53 11.69 -7.68 14.41
CA LEU A 53 11.84 -6.41 15.14
C LEU A 53 10.56 -5.57 15.12
N LEU A 54 9.84 -5.56 13.99
CA LEU A 54 8.53 -4.91 13.88
C LEU A 54 7.44 -5.54 14.76
N LYS A 55 7.60 -6.79 15.20
CA LYS A 55 6.67 -7.46 16.14
C LYS A 55 7.05 -7.25 17.61
N GLY A 56 8.31 -6.96 17.91
CA GLY A 56 8.84 -6.86 19.28
C GLY A 56 8.41 -5.60 20.05
N LYS A 57 9.22 -5.18 21.02
CA LYS A 57 9.08 -3.86 21.69
C LYS A 57 10.42 -3.12 21.81
N SER A 58 11.43 -3.58 21.07
CA SER A 58 12.77 -3.00 21.14
C SER A 58 12.75 -1.56 20.64
N THR A 59 13.27 -0.66 21.46
CA THR A 59 13.39 0.78 21.17
C THR A 59 14.74 1.15 20.58
N ASP A 60 15.73 0.26 20.72
CA ASP A 60 17.10 0.49 20.31
C ASP A 60 17.32 0.10 18.84
N ALA A 61 18.37 0.65 18.25
CA ALA A 61 18.80 0.26 16.91
C ALA A 61 19.45 -1.13 16.97
N VAL A 62 18.93 -2.07 16.18
CA VAL A 62 19.41 -3.45 16.15
C VAL A 62 20.11 -3.73 14.83
N TRP A 63 21.26 -4.38 14.88
CA TRP A 63 22.00 -4.80 13.69
C TRP A 63 21.19 -5.82 12.87
N ILE A 64 21.04 -5.56 11.57
CA ILE A 64 20.26 -6.40 10.64
C ILE A 64 21.15 -7.12 9.62
N CYS A 65 22.14 -6.47 9.03
CA CYS A 65 23.03 -7.06 8.03
C CYS A 65 24.32 -6.25 7.87
N ASP A 66 25.31 -6.82 7.19
CA ASP A 66 26.59 -6.14 6.90
C ASP A 66 26.42 -5.04 5.84
N SER A 67 25.66 -5.32 4.78
CA SER A 67 25.35 -4.36 3.72
C SER A 67 23.92 -4.57 3.19
N LEU A 68 23.38 -3.53 2.55
CA LEU A 68 22.13 -3.61 1.79
C LEU A 68 22.48 -3.86 0.32
N GLU A 69 21.72 -4.71 -0.34
CA GLU A 69 21.82 -4.92 -1.79
C GLU A 69 20.87 -3.94 -2.49
N GLU A 70 21.46 -3.07 -3.30
CA GLU A 70 20.70 -2.17 -4.17
C GLU A 70 20.32 -2.87 -5.47
N TYR A 71 19.20 -2.44 -6.05
CA TYR A 71 18.77 -2.85 -7.38
C TYR A 71 19.85 -2.50 -8.40
N ASP A 72 20.32 -3.52 -9.14
CA ASP A 72 21.26 -3.32 -10.23
C ASP A 72 20.54 -2.79 -11.47
N LYS A 73 20.95 -1.61 -11.93
CA LYS A 73 20.43 -0.97 -13.14
C LYS A 73 20.72 -1.76 -14.41
N PHE A 74 21.73 -2.63 -14.45
CA PHE A 74 21.95 -3.50 -15.61
C PHE A 74 20.76 -4.45 -15.85
N LYS A 75 19.93 -4.73 -14.83
CA LYS A 75 18.72 -5.54 -14.97
C LYS A 75 17.59 -4.84 -15.75
N ASP A 76 17.69 -3.53 -16.00
CA ASP A 76 16.71 -2.77 -16.78
C ASP A 76 16.65 -3.20 -18.24
N ASP A 77 17.73 -3.75 -18.78
CA ASP A 77 17.75 -4.30 -20.14
C ASP A 77 16.89 -5.57 -20.26
N TYR A 78 16.67 -6.25 -19.14
CA TYR A 78 15.99 -7.54 -19.06
C TYR A 78 14.58 -7.43 -18.49
N ILE A 79 14.29 -6.43 -17.64
CA ILE A 79 13.01 -6.24 -16.97
C ILE A 79 12.37 -4.94 -17.44
N ARG A 80 11.26 -5.04 -18.18
CA ARG A 80 10.45 -3.89 -18.60
C ARG A 80 9.03 -4.05 -18.09
N VAL A 81 8.60 -3.06 -17.32
CA VAL A 81 7.21 -2.94 -16.86
C VAL A 81 6.56 -1.83 -17.67
N ALA A 82 5.37 -2.10 -18.20
CA ALA A 82 4.58 -1.12 -18.93
C ALA A 82 3.20 -0.99 -18.29
N VAL A 83 2.74 0.23 -18.11
CA VAL A 83 1.37 0.53 -17.66
C VAL A 83 0.54 0.91 -18.88
N SER A 84 -0.66 0.37 -19.00
CA SER A 84 -1.60 0.73 -20.06
C SER A 84 -1.99 2.21 -20.01
N ARG A 85 -2.44 2.76 -21.14
CA ARG A 85 -2.82 4.18 -21.25
C ARG A 85 -3.96 4.59 -20.31
N ASP A 86 -4.86 3.67 -20.03
CA ASP A 86 -5.97 3.82 -19.08
C ASP A 86 -5.51 3.68 -17.61
N LYS A 87 -4.21 3.45 -17.37
CA LYS A 87 -3.60 3.17 -16.06
C LYS A 87 -4.23 2.00 -15.31
N PHE A 88 -4.88 1.12 -16.06
CA PHE A 88 -5.71 0.07 -15.51
C PHE A 88 -4.95 -1.25 -15.41
N ASN A 89 -4.11 -1.58 -16.38
CA ASN A 89 -3.38 -2.84 -16.45
C ASN A 89 -1.87 -2.63 -16.41
N GLY A 90 -1.19 -3.49 -15.67
CA GLY A 90 0.27 -3.60 -15.65
C GLY A 90 0.74 -4.80 -16.46
N TYR A 91 1.69 -4.58 -17.35
CA TYR A 91 2.31 -5.59 -18.19
C TYR A 91 3.77 -5.77 -17.83
N LEU A 92 4.22 -7.02 -17.72
CA LEU A 92 5.60 -7.40 -17.48
C LEU A 92 6.20 -8.05 -18.73
N ASN A 93 7.30 -7.47 -19.19
CA ASN A 93 8.21 -8.11 -20.11
C ASN A 93 9.49 -8.46 -19.34
N VAL A 94 9.82 -9.75 -19.27
CA VAL A 94 11.07 -10.18 -18.64
C VAL A 94 11.78 -11.24 -19.47
N THR A 95 13.07 -11.02 -19.65
CA THR A 95 13.97 -11.94 -20.33
C THR A 95 15.07 -12.37 -19.37
N PHE A 96 15.21 -13.67 -19.12
CA PHE A 96 16.26 -14.17 -18.23
C PHE A 96 17.57 -14.34 -19.01
N PRO A 97 18.68 -13.69 -18.61
CA PRO A 97 19.97 -13.93 -19.24
C PRO A 97 20.41 -15.38 -18.99
N GLY A 98 20.90 -16.06 -20.05
CA GLY A 98 21.42 -17.42 -19.93
C GLY A 98 22.74 -17.52 -19.14
N THR A 99 23.47 -16.40 -19.02
CA THR A 99 24.71 -16.26 -18.25
C THR A 99 24.74 -14.86 -17.64
N GLY A 100 24.79 -14.74 -16.31
CA GLY A 100 24.80 -13.43 -15.64
C GLY A 100 24.18 -13.47 -14.24
N GLU A 101 23.87 -12.28 -13.72
CA GLU A 101 23.15 -12.12 -12.45
C GLU A 101 21.73 -12.67 -12.52
N GLU A 102 21.31 -13.34 -11.45
CA GLU A 102 19.97 -13.89 -11.34
C GLU A 102 18.97 -12.76 -11.12
N ILE A 103 17.96 -12.68 -11.99
CA ILE A 103 16.80 -11.81 -11.79
C ILE A 103 15.97 -12.42 -10.67
N THR A 104 15.84 -11.70 -9.57
CA THR A 104 15.08 -12.14 -8.41
C THR A 104 13.66 -11.59 -8.43
N TYR A 105 12.79 -12.19 -7.62
CA TYR A 105 11.44 -11.66 -7.38
C TYR A 105 11.46 -10.21 -6.89
N ASN A 106 12.42 -9.84 -6.04
CA ASN A 106 12.54 -8.49 -5.50
C ASN A 106 12.94 -7.47 -6.58
N ASP A 107 13.75 -7.87 -7.56
CA ASP A 107 14.13 -7.01 -8.69
C ASP A 107 12.91 -6.65 -9.55
N ILE A 108 12.09 -7.65 -9.88
CA ILE A 108 10.86 -7.42 -10.64
C ILE A 108 9.89 -6.56 -9.82
N MET A 109 9.71 -6.89 -8.53
CA MET A 109 8.80 -6.14 -7.66
C MET A 109 9.26 -4.69 -7.47
N HIS A 110 10.57 -4.43 -7.36
CA HIS A 110 11.13 -3.08 -7.39
C HIS A 110 10.66 -2.31 -8.62
N LYS A 111 10.78 -2.90 -9.82
CA LYS A 111 10.36 -2.24 -11.07
C LYS A 111 8.85 -2.01 -11.14
N VAL A 112 8.06 -2.97 -10.69
CA VAL A 112 6.59 -2.83 -10.63
C VAL A 112 6.18 -1.66 -9.71
N LEU A 113 6.79 -1.58 -8.52
CA LEU A 113 6.51 -0.54 -7.55
C LEU A 113 7.06 0.83 -7.98
N SER A 114 8.20 0.87 -8.69
CA SER A 114 8.78 2.11 -9.19
C SER A 114 7.94 2.74 -10.31
N GLU A 115 7.27 1.92 -11.13
CA GLU A 115 6.29 2.37 -12.13
C GLU A 115 4.95 2.81 -11.50
N GLY A 116 4.79 2.66 -10.18
CA GLY A 116 3.62 3.12 -9.44
C GLY A 116 2.46 2.12 -9.36
N ILE A 117 2.67 0.87 -9.82
CA ILE A 117 1.69 -0.21 -9.67
C ILE A 117 1.75 -0.69 -8.21
N LYS A 118 0.68 -0.46 -7.44
CA LYS A 118 0.61 -0.84 -6.02
C LYS A 118 -0.59 -1.73 -5.68
N TYR A 119 -1.56 -1.81 -6.59
CA TYR A 119 -2.85 -2.43 -6.32
C TYR A 119 -3.03 -3.67 -7.20
N ASN A 120 -3.56 -4.73 -6.60
CA ASN A 120 -3.95 -5.98 -7.25
C ASN A 120 -2.83 -6.61 -8.13
N ILE A 121 -1.63 -6.68 -7.55
CA ILE A 121 -0.45 -7.31 -8.18
C ILE A 121 -0.52 -8.82 -7.99
N ASP A 122 -0.40 -9.58 -9.07
CA ASP A 122 -0.34 -11.04 -9.05
C ASP A 122 1.07 -11.52 -8.66
N ARG A 123 1.28 -11.62 -7.34
CA ARG A 123 2.58 -12.03 -6.76
C ARG A 123 2.90 -13.49 -7.04
N GLU A 124 1.89 -14.36 -7.17
CA GLU A 124 2.10 -15.77 -7.47
C GLU A 124 2.60 -15.94 -8.90
N ARG A 125 2.00 -15.21 -9.85
CA ARG A 125 2.44 -15.22 -11.24
C ARG A 125 3.89 -14.75 -11.39
N ILE A 126 4.26 -13.68 -10.70
CA ILE A 126 5.66 -13.18 -10.72
C ILE A 126 6.62 -14.24 -10.16
N ARG A 127 6.27 -14.94 -9.08
CA ARG A 127 7.09 -16.03 -8.54
C ARG A 127 7.27 -17.16 -9.54
N VAL A 128 6.17 -17.61 -10.16
CA VAL A 128 6.22 -18.67 -11.19
C VAL A 128 7.14 -18.29 -12.35
N ILE A 129 7.11 -17.02 -12.79
CA ILE A 129 7.96 -16.51 -13.87
C ILE A 129 9.44 -16.58 -13.46
N VAL A 130 9.78 -16.15 -12.25
CA VAL A 130 11.16 -16.17 -11.73
C VAL A 130 11.66 -17.58 -11.49
N ASP A 131 10.89 -18.41 -10.78
CA ASP A 131 11.30 -19.76 -10.37
C ASP A 131 11.53 -20.68 -11.59
N ASN A 132 10.70 -20.52 -12.62
CA ASN A 132 10.80 -21.31 -13.86
C ASN A 132 11.59 -20.60 -14.97
N LYS A 133 12.10 -19.38 -14.72
CA LYS A 133 12.83 -18.54 -15.69
C LYS A 133 12.08 -18.41 -17.02
N ILE A 134 10.76 -18.17 -16.93
CA ILE A 134 9.88 -18.10 -18.10
C ILE A 134 10.08 -16.76 -18.80
N LEU A 135 10.49 -16.80 -20.06
CA LEU A 135 10.44 -15.61 -20.92
C LEU A 135 8.98 -15.16 -21.03
N SER A 136 8.74 -13.90 -20.69
CA SER A 136 7.41 -13.33 -20.65
C SER A 136 7.39 -12.05 -21.48
N GLU A 137 6.48 -11.99 -22.45
CA GLU A 137 6.24 -10.81 -23.29
C GLU A 137 4.77 -10.41 -23.14
N GLY A 138 4.52 -9.29 -22.46
CA GLY A 138 3.19 -8.72 -22.30
C GLY A 138 2.31 -9.44 -21.28
N GLU A 139 2.91 -10.10 -20.29
CA GLU A 139 2.14 -10.80 -19.27
C GLU A 139 1.47 -9.81 -18.32
N ILE A 140 0.18 -10.03 -18.05
CA ILE A 140 -0.59 -9.18 -17.14
C ILE A 140 -0.20 -9.54 -15.70
N ILE A 141 0.37 -8.57 -14.99
CA ILE A 141 0.82 -8.73 -13.60
C ILE A 141 0.02 -7.90 -12.61
N ALA A 142 -0.82 -6.97 -13.08
CA ALA A 142 -1.72 -6.20 -12.24
C ALA A 142 -2.98 -5.80 -12.99
N LEU A 143 -4.13 -5.89 -12.31
CA LEU A 143 -5.45 -5.58 -12.85
C LEU A 143 -6.13 -4.49 -12.01
N GLY A 144 -6.50 -3.39 -12.66
CA GLY A 144 -7.34 -2.35 -12.07
C GLY A 144 -8.72 -2.91 -11.74
N THR A 145 -9.31 -2.46 -10.63
CA THR A 145 -10.72 -2.70 -10.35
C THR A 145 -11.53 -1.50 -10.82
N GLU A 146 -12.63 -1.75 -11.52
CA GLU A 146 -13.51 -0.68 -11.97
C GLU A 146 -14.12 0.06 -10.77
N PRO A 147 -14.29 1.39 -10.87
CA PRO A 147 -14.96 2.14 -9.81
C PRO A 147 -16.41 1.66 -9.68
N ILE A 148 -16.77 1.21 -8.48
CA ILE A 148 -18.17 0.88 -8.16
C ILE A 148 -18.95 2.19 -8.13
N LYS A 149 -20.04 2.27 -8.91
CA LYS A 149 -20.94 3.42 -8.92
C LYS A 149 -21.43 3.67 -7.48
N GLY A 150 -21.19 4.87 -6.95
CA GLY A 150 -21.61 5.24 -5.60
C GLY A 150 -23.11 5.08 -5.41
N ALA A 151 -23.54 4.68 -4.21
CA ALA A 151 -24.95 4.68 -3.85
C ALA A 151 -25.51 6.10 -4.03
N GLY A 152 -26.67 6.23 -4.66
CA GLY A 152 -27.32 7.53 -4.86
C GLY A 152 -27.53 8.24 -3.53
N ALA A 153 -27.46 9.58 -3.53
CA ALA A 153 -27.69 10.37 -2.33
C ALA A 153 -29.07 10.04 -1.73
N GLN A 154 -29.10 9.60 -0.48
CA GLN A 154 -30.32 9.37 0.28
C GLN A 154 -30.56 10.60 1.17
N ILE A 155 -31.69 11.28 1.00
CA ILE A 155 -32.13 12.32 1.93
C ILE A 155 -32.72 11.59 3.14
N ILE A 156 -32.03 11.62 4.26
CA ILE A 156 -32.57 11.19 5.54
C ILE A 156 -33.28 12.40 6.14
N LEU A 157 -34.61 12.36 6.17
CA LEU A 157 -35.42 13.40 6.80
C LEU A 157 -35.46 13.12 8.31
N GLU A 158 -34.60 13.76 9.09
CA GLU A 158 -34.62 13.71 10.57
C GLU A 158 -35.61 14.73 11.16
N VAL A 159 -36.80 14.85 10.58
CA VAL A 159 -37.83 15.76 11.11
C VAL A 159 -39.07 14.93 11.43
N ASP A 160 -39.47 14.95 12.69
CA ASP A 160 -40.76 14.43 13.14
C ASP A 160 -41.86 15.18 12.39
N THR A 161 -42.58 14.45 11.54
CA THR A 161 -43.70 14.99 10.73
C THR A 161 -45.04 14.88 11.46
N GLU A 162 -45.07 14.28 12.65
CA GLU A 162 -46.23 14.20 13.51
C GLU A 162 -46.20 15.32 14.56
N VAL A 163 -46.44 16.56 14.11
CA VAL A 163 -46.81 17.63 15.05
C VAL A 163 -48.32 17.65 15.15
N ASP A 164 -48.86 16.93 16.13
CA ASP A 164 -50.28 17.05 16.49
C ASP A 164 -50.52 18.46 17.03
N THR A 165 -51.02 19.33 16.16
CA THR A 165 -51.32 20.75 16.43
C THR A 165 -52.81 20.95 16.73
N GLY A 166 -53.45 19.95 17.34
CA GLY A 166 -54.80 20.09 17.86
C GLY A 166 -54.86 21.07 19.04
N PRO A 167 -55.76 22.06 19.05
CA PRO A 167 -55.97 22.89 20.23
C PRO A 167 -56.56 22.05 21.36
N LEU A 168 -56.08 22.25 22.59
CA LEU A 168 -56.59 21.55 23.77
C LEU A 168 -58.01 22.03 24.09
N VAL A 169 -58.99 21.14 24.01
CA VAL A 169 -60.39 21.43 24.35
C VAL A 169 -60.62 21.07 25.81
N MET A 170 -61.07 22.03 26.62
CA MET A 170 -61.39 21.82 28.03
C MET A 170 -62.81 21.23 28.17
N ASP A 171 -63.08 20.53 29.27
CA ASP A 171 -64.37 19.85 29.53
C ASP A 171 -65.60 20.79 29.58
N ASP A 172 -65.39 22.11 29.62
CA ASP A 172 -66.43 23.14 29.57
C ASP A 172 -66.72 23.68 28.15
N GLY A 173 -66.04 23.15 27.13
CA GLY A 173 -66.20 23.53 25.72
C GLY A 173 -65.47 24.81 25.31
N SER A 174 -64.69 25.42 26.19
CA SER A 174 -63.84 26.57 25.85
C SER A 174 -62.51 26.11 25.22
N VAL A 175 -62.10 26.76 24.14
CA VAL A 175 -60.86 26.46 23.41
C VAL A 175 -59.84 27.55 23.70
N ASP A 176 -58.69 27.19 24.27
CA ASP A 176 -57.57 28.11 24.53
C ASP A 176 -56.58 28.08 23.36
N PHE A 177 -56.37 29.22 22.70
CA PHE A 177 -55.42 29.37 21.59
C PHE A 177 -54.07 29.97 22.03
N ARG A 178 -53.85 30.20 23.34
CA ARG A 178 -52.71 30.99 23.83
C ARG A 178 -51.45 30.17 24.14
N GLN A 179 -51.55 28.85 24.18
CA GLN A 179 -50.39 27.95 24.26
C GLN A 179 -50.30 27.07 23.00
N VAL A 180 -50.15 27.71 21.84
CA VAL A 180 -49.49 27.01 20.73
C VAL A 180 -48.01 27.08 21.05
N ASN A 181 -47.43 25.94 21.41
CA ASN A 181 -45.99 25.80 21.65
C ASN A 181 -45.28 26.05 20.30
N LEU A 182 -44.96 27.31 20.02
CA LEU A 182 -44.13 27.71 18.89
C LEU A 182 -42.69 27.30 19.22
N LEU A 183 -42.22 26.25 18.54
CA LEU A 183 -40.80 25.94 18.41
C LEU A 183 -40.15 26.86 17.36
#